data_AF-A0A432TMB7-F1
#
_entry.id   AF-A0A432TMB7-F1
#
_cell.length_a   1.000
_cell.length_b   1.000
_cell.length_c   1.000
_cell.angle_alpha   90.00
_cell.angle_beta   90.00
_cell.angle_gamma   90.00
#
_symmetry.space_group_name_H-M   'P 1'
#
loop_
_entity.id
_entity.type
_entity.pdbx_description
1 polymer ?
#
loop_
_entity_poly.entity_id
_entity_poly.type
_entity_poly.pdbx_seq_one_letter_code
_entity_poly.pdbx_strand_id
1 'polypeptide(L)'
;CMMACPYDARSFVHEDLTDQREHMPRGKGTVESCTLCVHKVDNGESPACVASVNSDAVIFGDLYDANSKINQTLKKVQSAQIRADLDLNTGVRYSGI
;
A
#
# COMPACT_ATOMS: atom_id res chain seq x y z
N CYS A 1 -11.90 -11.47 -7.41
CA CYS A 1 -10.97 -10.39 -7.03
C CYS A 1 -9.52 -10.87 -6.92
N MET A 2 -9.24 -12.01 -6.27
CA MET A 2 -7.88 -12.56 -6.13
C MET A 2 -7.25 -12.93 -7.48
N MET A 3 -7.89 -13.82 -8.25
CA MET A 3 -7.38 -14.31 -9.54
C MET A 3 -7.14 -13.23 -10.60
N ALA A 4 -7.84 -12.09 -10.48
CA ALA A 4 -7.68 -10.97 -11.41
C ALA A 4 -6.49 -10.06 -11.05
N CYS A 5 -5.96 -10.15 -9.83
CA CYS A 5 -4.83 -9.34 -9.41
C CYS A 5 -3.53 -9.94 -9.96
N PRO A 6 -2.78 -9.25 -10.84
CA PRO A 6 -1.58 -9.82 -11.47
C PRO A 6 -0.36 -9.85 -10.54
N TYR A 7 -0.53 -9.37 -9.31
CA TYR A 7 0.52 -9.26 -8.28
C TYR A 7 0.35 -10.27 -7.14
N ASP A 8 -0.73 -11.07 -7.17
CA ASP A 8 -1.09 -11.98 -6.08
C ASP A 8 -1.13 -11.31 -4.69
N ALA A 9 -1.48 -10.02 -4.66
CA ALA A 9 -1.44 -9.17 -3.48
C ALA A 9 -2.75 -9.18 -2.67
N ARG A 10 -3.51 -10.28 -2.76
CA ARG A 10 -4.82 -10.47 -2.13
C ARG A 10 -4.79 -11.75 -1.31
N SER A 11 -4.99 -11.64 0.00
CA SER A 11 -4.93 -12.78 0.93
C SER A 11 -6.33 -13.24 1.31
N PHE A 12 -6.58 -14.55 1.36
CA PHE A 12 -7.87 -15.10 1.78
C PHE A 12 -7.79 -15.66 3.21
N VAL A 13 -8.70 -15.21 4.07
CA VAL A 13 -8.86 -15.72 5.43
C VAL A 13 -9.62 -17.04 5.35
N HIS A 14 -8.89 -18.15 5.38
CA HIS A 14 -9.46 -19.50 5.28
C HIS A 14 -9.75 -20.14 6.65
N GLU A 15 -9.25 -19.53 7.73
CA GLU A 15 -9.39 -20.02 9.10
C GLU A 15 -10.41 -19.20 9.88
N ASP A 16 -10.99 -19.82 10.91
CA ASP A 16 -11.83 -19.11 11.87
C ASP A 16 -10.94 -18.25 12.78
N LEU A 17 -11.22 -16.96 12.85
CA LEU A 17 -10.47 -16.00 13.65
C LEU A 17 -11.30 -15.55 14.85
N THR A 18 -10.63 -15.38 15.99
CA THR A 18 -11.15 -14.69 17.17
C THR A 18 -10.35 -13.39 17.37
N ASP A 19 -10.90 -12.41 18.11
CA ASP A 19 -10.18 -11.20 18.52
C ASP A 19 -9.85 -10.19 17.39
N GLN A 20 -10.72 -10.10 16.39
CA GLN A 20 -10.62 -9.06 15.36
C GLN A 20 -10.76 -7.65 15.96
N ARG A 21 -10.01 -6.70 15.40
CA ARG A 21 -10.12 -5.29 15.76
C ARG A 21 -11.29 -4.65 15.03
N GLU A 22 -11.88 -3.60 15.59
CA GLU A 22 -12.98 -2.87 14.95
C GLU A 22 -12.63 -2.35 13.54
N HIS A 23 -11.41 -1.83 13.34
CA HIS A 23 -10.91 -1.39 12.03
C HIS A 23 -10.43 -2.55 11.13
N MET A 24 -10.42 -3.78 11.65
CA MET A 24 -10.08 -5.01 10.94
C MET A 24 -11.05 -6.15 11.27
N PRO A 25 -12.36 -6.02 10.99
CA PRO A 25 -13.39 -6.93 11.49
C PRO A 25 -13.49 -8.25 10.67
N ARG A 26 -12.50 -8.55 9.84
CA ARG A 26 -12.62 -9.54 8.76
C ARG A 26 -12.35 -10.94 9.30
N GLY A 27 -13.21 -11.89 8.93
CA GLY A 27 -13.15 -13.27 9.38
C GLY A 27 -13.11 -14.26 8.23
N LYS A 28 -13.29 -15.55 8.56
CA LYS A 28 -13.28 -16.66 7.59
C LYS A 28 -14.17 -16.36 6.39
N GLY A 29 -13.64 -16.61 5.19
CA GLY A 29 -14.34 -16.33 3.94
C GLY A 29 -14.10 -14.92 3.38
N THR A 30 -13.32 -14.08 4.06
CA THR A 30 -13.03 -12.72 3.60
C THR A 30 -11.69 -12.63 2.88
N VAL A 31 -11.62 -11.81 1.83
CA VAL A 31 -10.38 -11.46 1.14
C VAL A 31 -9.86 -10.11 1.66
N GLU A 32 -8.58 -10.06 1.99
CA GLU A 32 -7.86 -8.87 2.43
C GLU A 32 -6.79 -8.44 1.41
N SER A 33 -6.35 -7.19 1.51
CA SER A 33 -5.17 -6.67 0.82
C SER A 33 -4.60 -5.48 1.58
N CYS A 34 -3.43 -5.00 1.16
CA CYS A 34 -2.95 -3.69 1.57
C CYS A 34 -3.99 -2.61 1.24
N THR A 35 -4.37 -1.84 2.24
CA THR A 35 -5.29 -0.68 2.12
C THR A 35 -4.57 0.64 2.36
N LEU A 36 -3.23 0.64 2.22
CA LEU A 36 -2.37 1.79 2.55
C LEU A 36 -2.60 2.30 3.98
N CYS A 37 -2.94 1.39 4.90
CA CYS A 37 -3.30 1.70 6.28
C CYS A 37 -4.39 2.78 6.38
N VAL A 38 -5.48 2.68 5.59
CA VAL A 38 -6.57 3.67 5.57
C VAL A 38 -7.03 4.13 6.96
N HIS A 39 -7.19 3.21 7.91
CA HIS A 39 -7.56 3.51 9.31
C HIS A 39 -6.57 4.44 10.06
N LYS A 40 -5.30 4.47 9.65
CA LYS A 40 -4.29 5.41 10.15
C LYS A 40 -4.29 6.71 9.37
N VAL A 41 -4.39 6.61 8.05
CA VAL A 41 -4.40 7.78 7.15
C VAL A 41 -5.59 8.68 7.45
N ASP A 42 -6.77 8.11 7.69
CA ASP A 42 -7.98 8.86 8.06
C ASP A 42 -7.81 9.61 9.41
N ASN A 43 -6.90 9.15 10.27
CA ASN A 43 -6.53 9.81 11.53
C ASN A 43 -5.33 10.76 11.39
N GLY A 44 -4.82 10.98 10.18
CA GLY A 44 -3.63 11.81 9.93
C GLY A 44 -2.30 11.15 10.33
N GLU A 45 -2.30 9.83 10.58
CA GLU A 45 -1.10 9.07 10.93
C GLU A 45 -0.40 8.49 9.68
N SER A 46 0.90 8.24 9.81
CA SER A 46 1.66 7.53 8.77
C SER A 46 1.32 6.03 8.72
N PRO A 47 1.31 5.38 7.54
CA PRO A 47 1.13 3.94 7.42
C PRO A 47 2.15 3.15 8.24
N ALA A 48 1.76 1.98 8.74
CA ALA A 48 2.59 1.17 9.63
C ALA A 48 3.92 0.76 8.99
N CYS A 49 3.92 0.38 7.70
CA CYS A 49 5.13 0.01 6.99
C CYS A 49 6.11 1.20 6.84
N VAL A 50 5.60 2.41 6.66
CA VAL A 50 6.41 3.65 6.57
C VAL A 50 7.00 3.99 7.93
N ALA A 51 6.20 3.91 8.99
CA ALA A 51 6.66 4.20 10.35
C ALA A 51 7.67 3.17 10.89
N SER A 52 7.67 1.94 10.36
CA SER A 52 8.58 0.86 10.80
C SER A 52 10.00 0.96 10.26
N VAL A 53 10.24 1.77 9.23
CA VAL A 53 11.56 1.90 8.58
C VAL A 53 12.19 3.24 8.94
N ASN A 54 13.44 3.22 9.41
CA ASN A 54 14.20 4.44 9.70
C ASN A 54 14.85 5.07 8.45
N SER A 55 14.70 4.42 7.30
CA SER A 55 15.25 4.83 6.00
C SER A 55 14.13 5.21 5.04
N ASP A 56 14.47 5.95 3.98
CA ASP A 56 13.56 6.33 2.89
C ASP A 56 13.25 5.19 1.91
N ALA A 57 13.22 3.95 2.41
CA ALA A 57 12.91 2.75 1.64
C ALA A 57 11.43 2.72 1.21
N VAL A 58 10.54 3.25 2.04
CA VAL A 58 9.11 3.39 1.73
C VAL A 58 8.70 4.83 2.01
N ILE A 59 8.29 5.55 0.98
CA ILE A 59 7.83 6.93 1.08
C ILE A 59 6.35 6.97 0.74
N PHE A 60 5.56 7.57 1.62
CA PHE A 60 4.11 7.72 1.45
C PHE A 60 3.71 9.18 1.65
N GLY A 61 2.69 9.63 0.92
CA GLY A 61 2.17 10.99 1.05
C GLY A 61 1.24 11.35 -0.10
N ASP A 62 0.79 12.60 -0.11
CA ASP A 62 -0.05 13.15 -1.16
C ASP A 62 0.79 13.52 -2.40
N LEU A 63 0.42 12.97 -3.56
CA LEU A 63 1.08 13.28 -4.83
C LEU A 63 0.76 14.68 -5.35
N TYR A 64 -0.37 15.26 -4.96
CA TYR A 64 -0.82 16.59 -5.40
C TYR A 64 -0.23 17.73 -4.58
N ASP A 65 0.20 17.47 -3.34
CA ASP A 65 0.96 18.43 -2.55
C ASP A 65 2.42 18.51 -3.05
N ALA A 66 2.79 19.65 -3.62
CA ALA A 66 4.14 19.91 -4.10
C ALA A 66 5.21 19.92 -2.99
N ASN A 67 4.81 20.14 -1.73
CA ASN A 67 5.70 20.11 -0.57
C ASN A 67 5.85 18.70 0.01
N SER A 68 5.06 17.72 -0.44
CA SER A 68 5.14 16.37 0.07
C SER A 68 6.48 15.71 -0.28
N LYS A 69 6.97 14.88 0.64
CA LYS A 69 8.23 14.15 0.44
C LYS A 69 8.18 13.27 -0.82
N ILE A 70 7.04 12.63 -1.09
CA ILE A 70 6.87 11.79 -2.28
C ILE A 70 6.94 12.61 -3.58
N ASN A 71 6.28 13.76 -3.65
CA ASN A 71 6.30 14.63 -4.84
C ASN A 71 7.73 15.12 -5.12
N GLN A 72 8.45 15.53 -4.08
CA GLN A 72 9.84 15.98 -4.22
C GLN A 72 10.80 14.84 -4.60
N THR A 73 10.61 13.63 -4.07
CA THR A 73 11.45 12.48 -4.39
C THR A 73 11.26 12.00 -5.83
N LEU A 74 10.02 11.97 -6.33
CA LEU A 74 9.73 11.56 -7.71
C LEU A 74 10.36 12.49 -8.77
N LYS A 75 10.69 13.74 -8.41
CA LYS A 75 11.44 14.67 -9.29
C LYS A 75 12.93 14.36 -9.35
N LYS A 76 13.47 13.65 -8.36
CA LYS A 76 14.92 13.38 -8.20
C LYS A 76 15.29 11.95 -8.52
N VAL A 77 14.39 11.01 -8.26
CA VAL A 77 14.62 9.57 -8.36
C VAL A 77 13.75 9.00 -9.46
N GLN A 78 14.37 8.30 -10.40
CA GLN A 78 13.62 7.56 -11.43
C GLN A 78 12.81 6.46 -10.76
N SER A 79 11.55 6.35 -11.15
CA SER A 79 10.65 5.31 -10.66
C SER A 79 10.08 4.49 -11.81
N ALA A 80 9.82 3.22 -11.53
CA ALA A 80 9.25 2.25 -12.45
C ALA A 80 8.00 1.59 -11.83
N GLN A 81 7.08 1.19 -12.70
CA GLN A 81 5.92 0.37 -12.33
C GLN A 81 6.24 -1.09 -12.62
N ILE A 82 5.97 -1.97 -11.65
CA ILE A 82 6.05 -3.41 -11.87
C ILE A 82 4.89 -3.85 -12.78
N ARG A 83 5.19 -4.64 -13.81
CA ARG A 83 4.24 -5.04 -14.85
C ARG A 83 3.59 -3.83 -15.54
N ALA A 84 4.41 -2.87 -15.98
CA ALA A 84 3.96 -1.68 -16.70
C ALA A 84 3.24 -2.01 -18.03
N ASP A 85 3.52 -3.19 -18.61
CA ASP A 85 2.86 -3.73 -19.81
C ASP A 85 1.34 -3.91 -19.65
N LEU A 86 0.85 -4.03 -18.42
CA LEU A 86 -0.57 -4.23 -18.12
C LEU A 86 -1.37 -2.92 -18.00
N ASP A 87 -0.72 -1.76 -18.08
CA ASP A 87 -1.33 -0.41 -18.04
C ASP A 87 -2.33 -0.18 -16.88
N LEU A 88 -1.96 -0.65 -15.68
CA LEU A 88 -2.86 -0.64 -14.51
C LEU A 88 -2.82 0.66 -13.70
N ASN A 89 -1.98 1.63 -14.12
CA ASN A 89 -1.74 2.90 -13.43
C ASN A 89 -1.61 2.75 -11.91
N THR A 90 -0.65 1.96 -11.44
CA THR A 90 -0.51 1.67 -10.00
C THR A 90 -0.03 2.87 -9.22
N GLY A 91 -0.61 3.07 -8.03
CA GLY A 91 -0.21 4.13 -7.08
C GLY A 91 1.12 3.86 -6.37
N VAL A 92 1.62 2.62 -6.40
CA VAL A 92 2.95 2.25 -5.88
C VAL A 92 3.94 2.20 -7.03
N ARG A 93 5.11 2.81 -6.83
CA ARG A 93 6.23 2.88 -7.76
C ARG A 93 7.52 2.45 -7.04
N TYR A 94 8.45 1.87 -7.79
CA TYR A 94 9.70 1.33 -7.26
C TYR A 94 10.89 2.05 -7.90
N SER A 95 12.04 2.07 -7.22
CA SER A 95 13.30 2.61 -7.75
C SER A 95 14.39 1.54 -7.73
N GLY A 96 15.34 1.62 -8.66
CA GLY A 96 16.49 0.71 -8.72
C GLY A 96 16.19 -0.68 -9.26
N ILE A 97 15.09 -0.85 -10.02
CA ILE A 97 14.72 -2.08 -10.72
C ILE A 97 14.58 -1.85 -12.22
#